data_AF-A0AAF0U000-F1
#
_entry.id   AF-A0AAF0U000-F1
#
_cell.length_a   1.000
_cell.length_b   1.000
_cell.length_c   1.000
_cell.angle_alpha   90.00
_cell.angle_beta   90.00
_cell.angle_gamma   90.00
#
_symmetry.space_group_name_H-M   'P 1'
#
loop_
_entity.id
_entity.type
_entity.pdbx_description
1 polymer ?
#
loop_
_entity_poly.entity_id
_entity_poly.type
_entity_poly.pdbx_seq_one_letter_code
_entity_poly.pdbx_strand_id
1 'polypeptide(L)'
;MSNIFCLGKRIRIGFDGFGRINRFITRGAAQRNDSKLPSRNDALKHGLDGLGSAGSKSFRALAAIGAGVSGLLSFATIAYSDEAEHGLECPSYPWPHEGILSSYDHASIRRGHQVYQQVCASCHSMSLISYRDLVGVAYTEEETKAMAAEIEVVDGPNDEGEMFTRPGKLSDRFPQPYANEAAARFANGGAYPPDLSLITKARHNGQNYVFALLTGYRDPPAGVSIREGLHYNPYFPGGAIAMPKMLNDGAVEYEDGIPATEAQAIYLSLYPPYICFMF
;
A
#
# COMPACT_ATOMS: atom_id res chain seq x y z
N MET A 1 7.34 -40.91 49.39
CA MET A 1 7.28 -42.25 48.74
C MET A 1 7.10 -42.00 47.26
N SER A 2 8.20 -41.77 46.53
CA SER A 2 8.90 -42.75 45.66
C SER A 2 8.31 -42.68 44.23
N ASN A 3 8.90 -41.89 43.31
CA ASN A 3 10.03 -42.20 42.41
C ASN A 3 9.81 -43.36 41.42
N ILE A 4 9.93 -43.05 40.11
CA ILE A 4 10.54 -43.75 38.96
C ILE A 4 10.40 -42.74 37.80
N PHE A 5 11.37 -42.00 37.24
CA PHE A 5 12.78 -42.16 36.82
C PHE A 5 13.00 -42.84 35.44
N CYS A 6 13.55 -42.02 34.52
CA CYS A 6 14.29 -42.29 33.26
C CYS A 6 13.57 -43.02 32.11
N LEU A 7 13.79 -42.66 30.83
CA LEU A 7 15.08 -42.40 30.18
C LEU A 7 14.97 -41.36 29.05
N GLY A 8 15.96 -40.47 28.99
CA GLY A 8 16.23 -39.63 27.81
C GLY A 8 17.16 -40.30 26.77
N LYS A 9 17.09 -39.81 25.53
CA LYS A 9 18.16 -39.91 24.54
C LYS A 9 18.25 -38.61 23.74
N ARG A 10 19.25 -37.79 24.09
CA ARG A 10 19.80 -36.72 23.26
C ARG A 10 20.53 -37.36 22.08
N ILE A 11 20.23 -36.91 20.86
CA ILE A 11 21.08 -37.16 19.69
C ILE A 11 21.73 -35.83 19.32
N ARG A 12 23.05 -35.74 19.53
CA ARG A 12 23.93 -34.75 18.90
C ARG A 12 24.40 -35.35 17.58
N ILE A 13 24.31 -34.60 16.48
CA ILE A 13 25.02 -34.92 15.24
C ILE A 13 25.83 -33.69 14.86
N GLY A 14 27.13 -33.90 14.70
CA GLY A 14 28.14 -32.86 14.53
C GLY A 14 28.20 -32.29 13.12
N PHE A 15 28.78 -31.10 13.06
CA PHE A 15 29.38 -30.49 11.86
C PHE A 15 30.62 -31.30 11.47
N ASP A 16 30.67 -31.78 10.23
CA ASP A 16 31.89 -32.04 9.46
C ASP A 16 31.52 -32.38 8.01
N GLY A 17 32.26 -31.84 7.04
CA GLY A 17 32.28 -32.40 5.67
C GLY A 17 32.07 -31.44 4.51
N PHE A 18 32.91 -30.41 4.40
CA PHE A 18 33.15 -29.67 3.15
C PHE A 18 33.89 -30.59 2.16
N GLY A 19 33.35 -30.81 0.96
CA GLY A 19 34.16 -31.20 -0.21
C GLY A 19 33.68 -32.39 -1.06
N ARG A 20 33.77 -32.17 -2.38
CA ARG A 20 33.73 -33.13 -3.52
C ARG A 20 32.36 -33.53 -4.08
N ILE A 21 31.89 -32.76 -5.07
CA ILE A 21 31.53 -33.32 -6.40
C ILE A 21 31.96 -32.29 -7.47
N ASN A 22 33.15 -32.46 -8.04
CA ASN A 22 33.47 -31.91 -9.36
C ASN A 22 34.62 -32.74 -9.95
N ARG A 23 34.26 -33.71 -10.80
CA ARG A 23 35.15 -34.42 -11.76
C ARG A 23 34.36 -35.57 -12.39
N PHE A 24 33.63 -35.27 -13.45
CA PHE A 24 33.37 -36.27 -14.49
C PHE A 24 33.66 -35.63 -15.85
N ILE A 25 34.76 -36.12 -16.44
CA ILE A 25 35.04 -36.19 -17.88
C ILE A 25 35.56 -34.91 -18.56
N THR A 26 36.87 -34.71 -18.42
CA THR A 26 37.73 -34.18 -19.49
C THR A 26 38.66 -35.30 -19.95
N ARG A 27 38.47 -35.81 -21.19
CA ARG A 27 39.53 -36.26 -22.12
C ARG A 27 38.90 -36.87 -23.38
N GLY A 28 39.27 -36.33 -24.54
CA GLY A 28 38.94 -36.92 -25.84
C GLY A 28 38.95 -35.89 -26.97
N ALA A 29 40.11 -35.31 -27.24
CA ALA A 29 40.32 -34.45 -28.39
C ALA A 29 40.34 -35.23 -29.72
N ALA A 30 39.95 -34.51 -30.77
CA ALA A 30 40.31 -34.69 -32.19
C ALA A 30 39.51 -35.70 -33.03
N GLN A 31 38.52 -35.18 -33.78
CA GLN A 31 38.46 -35.40 -35.23
C GLN A 31 37.73 -34.24 -35.93
N ARG A 32 38.39 -33.67 -36.94
CA ARG A 32 37.86 -32.65 -37.86
C ARG A 32 36.74 -33.24 -38.71
N ASN A 33 35.70 -32.45 -38.99
CA ASN A 33 35.21 -32.29 -40.35
C ASN A 33 34.36 -31.03 -40.49
N ASP A 34 34.64 -30.30 -41.57
CA ASP A 34 34.01 -29.07 -42.00
C ASP A 34 32.51 -29.23 -42.29
N SER A 35 31.69 -28.35 -41.72
CA SER A 35 30.50 -27.83 -42.41
C SER A 35 30.06 -26.53 -41.76
N LYS A 36 30.29 -25.45 -42.51
CA LYS A 36 29.78 -24.09 -42.30
C LYS A 36 28.24 -24.15 -42.25
N LEU A 37 27.61 -23.64 -41.19
CA LEU A 37 26.21 -23.19 -41.24
C LEU A 37 26.09 -21.78 -40.64
N PRO A 38 25.39 -20.85 -41.32
CA PRO A 38 25.52 -19.41 -41.09
C PRO A 38 24.63 -18.88 -39.95
N SER A 39 24.99 -17.69 -39.50
CA SER A 39 24.35 -16.95 -38.41
C SER A 39 22.92 -16.51 -38.75
N ARG A 40 22.12 -16.38 -37.70
CA ARG A 40 20.71 -16.01 -37.59
C ARG A 40 20.38 -14.57 -38.06
N ASN A 41 21.00 -14.10 -39.15
CA ASN A 41 20.74 -12.79 -39.76
C ASN A 41 20.11 -12.89 -41.16
N ASP A 42 19.97 -14.09 -41.73
CA ASP A 42 19.40 -14.29 -43.07
C ASP A 42 17.89 -14.59 -43.11
N ALA A 43 17.24 -14.78 -41.95
CA ALA A 43 15.80 -15.05 -41.87
C ALA A 43 14.91 -13.79 -41.93
N LEU A 44 15.50 -12.61 -42.09
CA LEU A 44 14.77 -11.33 -42.16
C LEU A 44 14.63 -10.76 -43.59
N LYS A 45 15.17 -11.44 -44.61
CA LYS A 45 15.15 -10.96 -46.00
C LYS A 45 14.16 -11.66 -46.94
N HIS A 46 13.45 -12.71 -46.49
CA HIS A 46 12.56 -13.48 -47.38
C HIS A 46 11.06 -13.16 -47.28
N GLY A 47 10.67 -12.10 -46.57
CA GLY A 47 9.26 -11.72 -46.42
C GLY A 47 8.76 -10.60 -47.33
N LEU A 48 9.61 -10.02 -48.20
CA LEU A 48 9.28 -8.76 -48.89
C LEU A 48 9.68 -8.69 -50.36
N ASP A 49 9.91 -9.81 -51.06
CA ASP A 49 10.16 -9.79 -52.50
C ASP A 49 9.16 -10.71 -53.22
N GLY A 50 7.95 -10.20 -53.45
CA GLY A 50 6.90 -10.99 -54.10
C GLY A 50 5.58 -10.26 -54.29
N LEU A 51 5.58 -8.99 -54.70
CA LEU A 51 4.36 -8.32 -55.15
C LEU A 51 4.61 -7.50 -56.42
N GLY A 52 4.96 -8.21 -57.50
CA GLY A 52 4.93 -7.69 -58.85
C GLY A 52 3.51 -7.73 -59.42
N SER A 53 3.01 -6.55 -59.77
CA SER A 53 2.08 -6.32 -60.90
C SER A 53 0.68 -6.96 -60.87
N ALA A 54 -0.30 -6.26 -60.27
CA ALA A 54 -1.68 -6.20 -60.78
C ALA A 54 -2.50 -5.09 -60.08
N GLY A 55 -3.18 -4.23 -60.86
CA GLY A 55 -4.43 -3.58 -60.45
C GLY A 55 -4.33 -2.44 -59.44
N SER A 56 -3.88 -1.28 -59.91
CA SER A 56 -3.97 0.01 -59.23
C SER A 56 -5.43 0.45 -59.02
N LYS A 57 -6.05 0.07 -57.88
CA LYS A 57 -7.15 0.81 -57.20
C LYS A 57 -7.62 0.14 -55.90
N SER A 58 -7.49 -1.19 -55.75
CA SER A 58 -8.01 -1.91 -54.56
C SER A 58 -7.05 -2.01 -53.37
N PHE A 59 -5.73 -1.88 -53.56
CA PHE A 59 -4.76 -2.03 -52.46
C PHE A 59 -4.60 -0.79 -51.57
N ARG A 60 -4.99 0.40 -52.05
CA ARG A 60 -4.97 1.63 -51.22
C ARG A 60 -6.04 1.62 -50.13
N ALA A 61 -7.17 0.95 -50.37
CA ALA A 61 -8.24 0.82 -49.40
C ALA A 61 -7.85 -0.13 -48.25
N LEU A 62 -7.18 -1.25 -48.54
CA LEU A 62 -6.74 -2.19 -47.48
C LEU A 62 -5.60 -1.64 -46.63
N ALA A 63 -4.65 -0.88 -47.21
CA ALA A 63 -3.57 -0.25 -46.46
C ALA A 63 -4.08 0.86 -45.51
N ALA A 64 -5.10 1.62 -45.92
CA ALA A 64 -5.76 2.61 -45.08
C ALA A 64 -6.56 1.98 -43.93
N ILE A 65 -7.16 0.80 -44.14
CA ILE A 65 -7.86 0.06 -43.09
C ILE A 65 -6.86 -0.62 -42.12
N GLY A 66 -5.77 -1.20 -42.62
CA GLY A 66 -4.74 -1.82 -41.76
C GLY A 66 -4.00 -0.80 -40.89
N ALA A 67 -3.65 0.37 -41.43
CA ALA A 67 -3.08 1.48 -40.67
C ALA A 67 -4.12 2.14 -39.74
N GLY A 68 -5.39 2.25 -40.18
CA GLY A 68 -6.48 2.77 -39.36
C GLY A 68 -6.77 1.90 -38.15
N VAL A 69 -6.88 0.58 -38.31
CA VAL A 69 -7.17 -0.35 -37.21
C VAL A 69 -5.96 -0.50 -36.27
N SER A 70 -4.74 -0.56 -36.79
CA SER A 70 -3.52 -0.63 -35.96
C SER A 70 -3.28 0.68 -35.20
N GLY A 71 -3.55 1.82 -35.85
CA GLY A 71 -3.54 3.14 -35.22
C GLY A 71 -4.60 3.24 -34.13
N LEU A 72 -5.86 2.92 -34.42
CA LEU A 72 -6.96 3.00 -33.44
C LEU A 72 -6.72 2.10 -32.21
N LEU A 73 -6.22 0.88 -32.42
CA LEU A 73 -5.87 -0.03 -31.32
C LEU A 73 -4.69 0.50 -30.50
N SER A 74 -3.68 1.08 -31.15
CA SER A 74 -2.54 1.68 -30.44
C SER A 74 -2.93 2.94 -29.66
N PHE A 75 -3.83 3.78 -30.20
CA PHE A 75 -4.32 4.95 -29.48
C PHE A 75 -5.25 4.58 -28.31
N ALA A 76 -6.09 3.56 -28.47
CA ALA A 76 -6.98 3.09 -27.41
C ALA A 76 -6.22 2.48 -26.22
N THR A 77 -5.15 1.72 -26.47
CA THR A 77 -4.33 1.17 -25.38
C THR A 77 -3.53 2.25 -24.65
N ILE A 78 -3.04 3.27 -25.37
CA ILE A 78 -2.36 4.42 -24.75
C ILE A 78 -3.33 5.20 -23.85
N ALA A 79 -4.54 5.52 -24.34
CA ALA A 79 -5.54 6.25 -23.55
C ALA A 79 -5.95 5.48 -22.28
N TYR A 80 -6.21 4.17 -22.39
CA TYR A 80 -6.56 3.36 -21.21
C TYR A 80 -5.45 3.29 -20.16
N SER A 81 -4.20 3.24 -20.60
CA SER A 81 -3.05 3.19 -19.70
C SER A 81 -2.86 4.52 -18.98
N ASP A 82 -3.07 5.66 -19.67
CA ASP A 82 -2.93 6.99 -19.09
C ASP A 82 -3.95 7.27 -17.97
N GLU A 83 -5.21 6.85 -18.17
CA GLU A 83 -6.28 6.95 -17.15
C GLU A 83 -5.96 6.09 -15.91
N ALA A 84 -5.38 4.91 -16.11
CA ALA A 84 -4.98 4.04 -15.01
C ALA A 84 -3.79 4.60 -14.23
N GLU A 85 -2.82 5.23 -14.89
CA GLU A 85 -1.65 5.84 -14.25
C GLU A 85 -2.03 7.06 -13.40
N HIS A 86 -2.93 7.92 -13.90
CA HIS A 86 -3.40 9.09 -13.14
C HIS A 86 -4.36 8.72 -12.00
N GLY A 87 -5.11 7.62 -12.16
CA GLY A 87 -6.19 7.25 -11.26
C GLY A 87 -7.46 8.05 -11.58
N LEU A 88 -8.60 7.47 -11.23
CA LEU A 88 -9.91 8.07 -11.42
C LEU A 88 -10.04 9.35 -10.58
N GLU A 89 -10.57 10.43 -11.17
CA GLU A 89 -10.88 11.63 -10.41
C GLU A 89 -11.93 11.36 -9.32
N CYS A 90 -11.67 11.85 -8.11
CA CYS A 90 -12.61 11.73 -7.01
C CYS A 90 -13.68 12.84 -7.08
N PRO A 91 -14.96 12.51 -6.84
CA PRO A 91 -16.02 13.51 -6.82
C PRO A 91 -15.89 14.43 -5.60
N SER A 92 -16.47 15.62 -5.70
CA SER A 92 -16.59 16.54 -4.56
C SER A 92 -17.77 16.13 -3.68
N TYR A 93 -17.48 15.75 -2.44
CA TYR A 93 -18.51 15.43 -1.45
C TYR A 93 -18.87 16.69 -0.64
N PRO A 94 -20.14 16.89 -0.27
CA PRO A 94 -20.58 18.06 0.51
C PRO A 94 -20.20 17.89 1.98
N TRP A 95 -19.00 18.32 2.38
CA TRP A 95 -18.54 18.18 3.75
C TRP A 95 -19.20 19.24 4.67
N PRO A 96 -19.48 18.95 5.95
CA PRO A 96 -20.15 19.89 6.85
C PRO A 96 -19.28 21.10 7.17
N HIS A 97 -17.95 20.95 7.14
CA HIS A 97 -16.96 22.02 7.25
C HIS A 97 -16.61 22.68 5.91
N GLU A 98 -17.32 22.34 4.82
CA GLU A 98 -17.16 23.00 3.53
C GLU A 98 -17.95 24.31 3.52
N GLY A 99 -17.29 25.38 3.95
CA GLY A 99 -17.85 26.72 3.95
C GLY A 99 -16.96 27.72 4.68
N ILE A 100 -17.10 29.01 4.37
CA ILE A 100 -16.26 30.08 4.94
C ILE A 100 -16.48 30.24 6.46
N LEU A 101 -17.70 29.95 6.93
CA LEU A 101 -18.11 30.03 8.33
C LEU A 101 -18.53 28.68 8.91
N SER A 102 -18.25 27.59 8.19
CA SER A 102 -18.56 26.24 8.65
C SER A 102 -17.46 25.75 9.59
N SER A 103 -17.85 25.13 10.70
CA SER A 103 -16.92 24.46 11.60
C SER A 103 -16.91 22.96 11.35
N TYR A 104 -15.97 22.26 11.97
CA TYR A 104 -15.97 20.80 11.96
C TYR A 104 -17.00 20.26 12.95
N ASP A 105 -17.47 19.06 12.66
CA ASP A 105 -18.27 18.27 13.58
C ASP A 105 -17.34 17.56 14.59
N HIS A 106 -17.32 18.04 15.83
CA HIS A 106 -16.46 17.48 16.88
C HIS A 106 -16.86 16.06 17.29
N ALA A 107 -18.13 15.69 17.19
CA ALA A 107 -18.56 14.30 17.39
C ALA A 107 -18.01 13.40 16.27
N SER A 108 -17.93 13.93 15.06
CA SER A 108 -17.28 13.25 13.94
C SER A 108 -15.78 13.03 14.17
N ILE A 109 -15.07 14.04 14.67
CA ILE A 109 -13.64 13.94 15.04
C ILE A 109 -13.43 12.82 16.06
N ARG A 110 -14.25 12.77 17.12
CA ARG A 110 -14.14 11.74 18.17
C ARG A 110 -14.28 10.32 17.60
N ARG A 111 -15.31 10.06 16.80
CA ARG A 111 -15.49 8.75 16.15
C ARG A 111 -14.37 8.44 15.16
N GLY A 112 -13.90 9.44 14.42
CA GLY A 112 -12.78 9.30 13.49
C GLY A 112 -11.49 8.87 14.18
N HIS A 113 -11.20 9.47 15.34
CA HIS A 113 -10.07 9.08 16.17
C HIS A 113 -10.21 7.63 16.69
N GLN A 114 -11.41 7.20 17.08
CA GLN A 114 -11.68 5.80 17.46
C GLN A 114 -11.37 4.83 16.30
N VAL A 115 -11.80 5.15 15.07
CA VAL A 115 -11.47 4.35 13.88
C VAL A 115 -9.97 4.29 13.66
N TYR A 116 -9.26 5.42 13.80
CA TYR A 116 -7.80 5.46 13.69
C TYR A 116 -7.14 4.50 14.69
N GLN A 117 -7.50 4.58 15.97
CA GLN A 117 -6.92 3.74 17.01
C GLN A 117 -7.18 2.24 16.78
N GLN A 118 -8.40 1.89 16.35
CA GLN A 118 -8.80 0.48 16.23
C GLN A 118 -8.33 -0.18 14.91
N VAL A 119 -8.20 0.60 13.83
CA VAL A 119 -7.97 0.05 12.49
C VAL A 119 -6.64 0.50 11.88
N CYS A 120 -6.27 1.77 12.03
CA CYS A 120 -5.17 2.37 11.28
C CYS A 120 -3.86 2.42 12.07
N ALA A 121 -3.92 2.58 13.39
CA ALA A 121 -2.76 2.81 14.26
C ALA A 121 -1.77 1.63 14.27
N SER A 122 -2.20 0.44 13.84
CA SER A 122 -1.33 -0.74 13.70
C SER A 122 -0.33 -0.63 12.54
N CYS A 123 -0.62 0.18 11.53
CA CYS A 123 0.20 0.28 10.31
C CYS A 123 0.61 1.72 10.00
N HIS A 124 -0.22 2.70 10.33
CA HIS A 124 0.01 4.11 10.02
C HIS A 124 0.37 4.91 11.27
N SER A 125 1.51 5.60 11.20
CA SER A 125 1.86 6.61 12.19
C SER A 125 1.03 7.89 11.99
N MET A 126 0.88 8.63 13.08
CA MET A 126 0.38 10.00 13.07
C MET A 126 1.28 10.83 13.98
N SER A 127 2.53 10.93 13.55
CA SER A 127 3.66 11.35 14.38
C SER A 127 3.67 12.84 14.72
N LEU A 128 2.87 13.68 14.08
CA LEU A 128 2.82 15.12 14.38
C LEU A 128 1.76 15.48 15.44
N ILE A 129 0.96 14.52 15.87
CA ILE A 129 -0.16 14.72 16.78
C ILE A 129 0.23 14.26 18.18
N SER A 130 -0.04 15.10 19.17
CA SER A 130 0.09 14.79 20.59
C SER A 130 -1.27 14.57 21.23
N TYR A 131 -1.31 13.80 22.33
CA TYR A 131 -2.54 13.58 23.09
C TYR A 131 -3.20 14.89 23.53
N ARG A 132 -2.41 15.89 23.95
CA ARG A 132 -2.90 17.23 24.32
C ARG A 132 -3.70 17.93 23.23
N ASP A 133 -3.49 17.59 21.94
CA ASP A 133 -4.21 18.21 20.83
C ASP A 133 -5.66 17.71 20.73
N LEU A 134 -6.00 16.61 21.42
CA LEU A 134 -7.36 16.07 21.51
C LEU A 134 -8.21 16.77 22.58
N VAL A 135 -7.57 17.38 23.58
CA VAL A 135 -8.22 17.97 24.76
C VAL A 135 -9.03 19.20 24.34
N GLY A 136 -10.32 19.20 24.66
CA GLY A 136 -11.25 20.28 24.28
C GLY A 136 -11.65 20.27 22.81
N VAL A 137 -11.14 19.32 22.01
CA VAL A 137 -11.56 19.08 20.63
C VAL A 137 -12.50 17.89 20.57
N ALA A 138 -12.02 16.68 20.89
CA ALA A 138 -12.83 15.47 20.81
C ALA A 138 -13.02 14.77 22.17
N TYR A 139 -12.16 15.08 23.13
CA TYR A 139 -12.10 14.44 24.43
C TYR A 139 -11.89 15.47 25.53
N THR A 140 -12.29 15.11 26.75
CA THR A 140 -11.94 15.82 27.97
C THR A 140 -10.48 15.59 28.36
N GLU A 141 -9.94 16.39 29.26
CA GLU A 141 -8.56 16.22 29.74
C GLU A 141 -8.39 14.86 30.44
N GLU A 142 -9.37 14.48 31.26
CA GLU A 142 -9.36 13.23 32.02
C GLU A 142 -9.42 11.99 31.11
N GLU A 143 -10.31 11.99 30.11
CA GLU A 143 -10.38 10.91 29.11
C GLU A 143 -9.07 10.78 28.33
N THR A 144 -8.52 11.91 27.88
CA THR A 144 -7.28 11.91 27.09
C THR A 144 -6.09 11.47 27.93
N LYS A 145 -6.07 11.83 29.22
CA LYS A 145 -5.02 11.42 30.16
C LYS A 145 -5.10 9.93 30.47
N ALA A 146 -6.31 9.38 30.61
CA ALA A 146 -6.52 7.94 30.75
C ALA A 146 -6.00 7.20 29.51
N MET A 147 -6.38 7.66 28.32
CA MET A 147 -5.94 7.08 27.05
C MET A 147 -4.42 7.18 26.85
N ALA A 148 -3.80 8.30 27.19
CA ALA A 148 -2.35 8.45 27.13
C ALA A 148 -1.63 7.51 28.12
N ALA A 149 -2.23 7.24 29.28
CA ALA A 149 -1.64 6.35 30.28
C ALA A 149 -1.68 4.87 29.88
N GLU A 150 -2.50 4.48 28.89
CA GLU A 150 -2.55 3.11 28.36
C GLU A 150 -1.31 2.71 27.57
N ILE A 151 -0.58 3.69 27.03
CA ILE A 151 0.64 3.44 26.26
C ILE A 151 1.89 3.53 27.14
N GLU A 152 2.86 2.69 26.84
CA GLU A 152 4.21 2.79 27.42
C GLU A 152 5.11 3.63 26.51
N VAL A 153 5.78 4.62 27.11
CA VAL A 153 6.70 5.52 26.42
C VAL A 153 8.08 5.37 27.05
N VAL A 154 9.08 5.14 26.21
CA VAL A 154 10.50 5.14 26.62
C VAL A 154 10.94 6.58 26.89
N ASP A 155 11.49 6.83 28.07
CA ASP A 155 12.00 8.12 28.55
C ASP A 155 13.38 7.92 29.22
N GLY A 156 14.08 9.01 29.54
CA GLY A 156 15.38 8.96 30.21
C GLY A 156 16.48 9.74 29.47
N PRO A 157 17.74 9.62 29.93
CA PRO A 157 18.24 8.67 30.94
C PRO A 157 17.85 8.99 32.38
N ASN A 158 17.81 7.99 33.27
CA ASN A 158 17.74 8.16 34.72
C ASN A 158 19.12 8.53 35.33
N ASP A 159 19.20 8.60 36.67
CA ASP A 159 20.42 8.89 37.42
C ASP A 159 21.51 7.82 37.29
N GLU A 160 21.15 6.61 36.88
CA GLU A 160 22.06 5.51 36.54
C GLU A 160 22.49 5.53 35.05
N GLY A 161 21.95 6.44 34.24
CA GLY A 161 22.24 6.55 32.81
C GLY A 161 21.46 5.56 31.93
N GLU A 162 20.44 4.91 32.47
CA GLU A 162 19.60 3.93 31.78
C GLU A 162 18.29 4.58 31.27
N MET A 163 17.81 4.11 30.11
CA MET A 163 16.48 4.48 29.61
C MET A 163 15.42 3.64 30.32
N PHE A 164 14.30 4.24 30.70
CA PHE A 164 13.20 3.58 31.39
C PHE A 164 11.88 3.75 30.64
N THR A 165 10.88 2.92 30.96
CA THR A 165 9.52 3.08 30.43
C THR A 165 8.62 3.73 31.47
N ARG A 166 7.72 4.60 31.01
CA ARG A 166 6.68 5.21 31.84
C ARG A 166 5.33 5.18 31.13
N PRO A 167 4.21 5.27 31.87
CA PRO A 167 2.93 5.57 31.26
C PRO A 167 3.02 6.89 30.47
N GLY A 168 2.31 6.94 29.34
CA GLY A 168 2.21 8.14 28.53
C GLY A 168 1.55 9.30 29.26
N LYS A 169 1.86 10.51 28.82
CA LYS A 169 1.30 11.77 29.33
C LYS A 169 0.75 12.59 28.16
N LEU A 170 -0.06 13.60 28.46
CA LEU A 170 -0.71 14.44 27.44
C LEU A 170 0.26 15.08 26.43
N SER A 171 1.49 15.40 26.85
CA SER A 171 2.47 15.99 25.92
C SER A 171 3.09 14.99 24.94
N ASP A 172 2.94 13.68 25.19
CA ASP A 172 3.50 12.66 24.31
C ASP A 172 2.75 12.62 22.98
N ARG A 173 3.46 12.19 21.94
CA ARG A 173 2.92 11.96 20.60
C ARG A 173 2.26 10.59 20.53
N PHE A 174 1.43 10.39 19.50
CA PHE A 174 0.91 9.06 19.22
C PHE A 174 2.06 8.08 18.94
N PRO A 175 1.92 6.82 19.41
CA PRO A 175 2.96 5.81 19.26
C PRO A 175 3.16 5.48 17.79
N GLN A 176 4.41 5.18 17.42
CA GLN A 176 4.72 4.71 16.07
C GLN A 176 4.53 3.20 16.00
N PRO A 177 3.87 2.65 14.96
CA PRO A 177 3.67 1.21 14.82
C PRO A 177 4.97 0.45 14.52
N TYR A 178 5.96 1.14 13.97
CA TYR A 178 7.24 0.56 13.59
C TYR A 178 8.39 1.44 14.09
N ALA A 179 9.51 0.81 14.44
CA ALA A 179 10.70 1.53 14.91
C ALA A 179 11.38 2.37 13.81
N ASN A 180 11.21 1.99 12.53
CA ASN A 180 11.78 2.68 11.38
C ASN A 180 11.10 2.25 10.07
N GLU A 181 11.40 2.95 8.98
CA GLU A 181 10.85 2.69 7.65
C GLU A 181 11.17 1.28 7.13
N ALA A 182 12.38 0.76 7.38
CA ALA A 182 12.76 -0.57 6.90
C ALA A 182 11.92 -1.67 7.57
N ALA A 183 11.65 -1.54 8.87
CA ALA A 183 10.75 -2.43 9.60
C ALA A 183 9.31 -2.36 9.06
N ALA A 184 8.83 -1.14 8.76
CA ALA A 184 7.51 -0.94 8.17
C ALA A 184 7.40 -1.59 6.78
N ARG A 185 8.40 -1.41 5.90
CA ARG A 185 8.44 -2.05 4.59
C ARG A 185 8.50 -3.56 4.67
N PHE A 186 9.31 -4.09 5.60
CA PHE A 186 9.40 -5.54 5.81
C PHE A 186 8.05 -6.14 6.22
N ALA A 187 7.33 -5.49 7.14
CA ALA A 187 6.02 -5.93 7.60
C ALA A 187 4.92 -5.85 6.52
N ASN A 188 5.06 -4.95 5.54
CA ASN A 188 4.04 -4.64 4.54
C ASN A 188 4.47 -5.00 3.09
N GLY A 189 5.24 -6.08 2.92
CA GLY A 189 5.57 -6.61 1.58
C GLY A 189 6.38 -5.65 0.69
N GLY A 190 7.19 -4.78 1.30
CA GLY A 190 8.02 -3.77 0.63
C GLY A 190 7.37 -2.38 0.54
N ALA A 191 6.07 -2.26 0.76
CA ALA A 191 5.36 -0.98 0.78
C ALA A 191 5.55 -0.26 2.12
N TYR A 192 5.67 1.06 2.09
CA TYR A 192 5.75 1.88 3.30
C TYR A 192 4.40 2.57 3.54
N PRO A 193 3.70 2.25 4.64
CA PRO A 193 2.50 3.00 5.03
C PRO A 193 2.86 4.46 5.33
N PRO A 194 2.30 5.45 4.61
CA PRO A 194 2.62 6.86 4.86
C PRO A 194 2.08 7.32 6.21
N ASP A 195 2.77 8.30 6.81
CA ASP A 195 2.27 9.01 8.00
C ASP A 195 0.98 9.78 7.65
N LEU A 196 -0.04 9.65 8.49
CA LEU A 196 -1.37 10.20 8.22
C LEU A 196 -1.58 11.62 8.75
N SER A 197 -0.61 12.21 9.46
CA SER A 197 -0.78 13.54 10.07
C SER A 197 -1.14 14.64 9.06
N LEU A 198 -0.66 14.49 7.82
CA LEU A 198 -0.82 15.47 6.74
C LEU A 198 -1.41 14.88 5.47
N ILE A 199 -1.96 13.66 5.50
CA ILE A 199 -2.32 12.93 4.27
C ILE A 199 -3.37 13.66 3.42
N THR A 200 -4.31 14.35 4.07
CA THR A 200 -5.36 15.15 3.41
C THR A 200 -4.84 16.45 2.81
N LYS A 201 -3.65 16.92 3.21
CA LYS A 201 -2.95 18.06 2.58
C LYS A 201 -1.91 17.60 1.55
N ALA A 202 -1.36 16.40 1.73
CA ALA A 202 -0.30 15.83 0.90
C ALA A 202 -0.82 15.10 -0.36
N ARG A 203 -2.13 15.06 -0.58
CA ARG A 203 -2.76 14.44 -1.76
C ARG A 203 -3.67 15.44 -2.46
N HIS A 204 -3.68 15.38 -3.79
CA HIS A 204 -4.59 16.18 -4.60
C HIS A 204 -6.05 15.88 -4.23
N ASN A 205 -6.88 16.91 -4.21
CA ASN A 205 -8.28 16.85 -3.75
C ASN A 205 -8.48 16.35 -2.30
N GLY A 206 -7.39 16.20 -1.53
CA GLY A 206 -7.37 16.01 -0.08
C GLY A 206 -8.35 14.97 0.46
N GLN A 207 -9.30 15.42 1.28
CA GLN A 207 -10.29 14.55 1.93
C GLN A 207 -11.20 13.81 0.92
N ASN A 208 -11.51 14.41 -0.23
CA ASN A 208 -12.30 13.74 -1.27
C ASN A 208 -11.54 12.51 -1.81
N TYR A 209 -10.23 12.65 -2.03
CA TYR A 209 -9.38 11.56 -2.48
C TYR A 209 -9.32 10.45 -1.44
N VAL A 210 -9.06 10.77 -0.17
CA VAL A 210 -8.94 9.73 0.87
C VAL A 210 -10.30 9.03 1.11
N PHE A 211 -11.41 9.76 1.08
CA PHE A 211 -12.76 9.15 1.13
C PHE A 211 -12.97 8.17 -0.02
N ALA A 212 -12.78 8.65 -1.25
CA ALA A 212 -12.98 7.85 -2.45
C ALA A 212 -12.05 6.64 -2.49
N LEU A 213 -10.80 6.79 -2.06
CA LEU A 213 -9.84 5.70 -1.94
C LEU A 213 -10.35 4.62 -0.98
N LEU A 214 -10.80 5.00 0.21
CA LEU A 214 -11.23 4.03 1.21
C LEU A 214 -12.55 3.32 0.83
N THR A 215 -13.50 4.02 0.21
CA THR A 215 -14.78 3.42 -0.25
C THR A 215 -14.70 2.74 -1.62
N GLY A 216 -13.61 2.99 -2.36
CA GLY A 216 -13.53 2.69 -3.79
C GLY A 216 -12.99 1.30 -4.15
N TYR A 217 -12.69 0.46 -3.16
CA TYR A 217 -12.22 -0.91 -3.41
C TYR A 217 -13.28 -1.71 -4.17
N ARG A 218 -12.90 -2.24 -5.32
CA ARG A 218 -13.77 -3.03 -6.21
C ARG A 218 -12.97 -4.08 -6.96
N ASP A 219 -13.66 -4.99 -7.63
CA ASP A 219 -13.00 -5.98 -8.48
C ASP A 219 -12.35 -5.31 -9.71
N PRO A 220 -11.18 -5.80 -10.16
CA PRO A 220 -10.53 -5.26 -11.34
C PRO A 220 -11.42 -5.46 -12.59
N PRO A 221 -11.50 -4.47 -13.49
CA PRO A 221 -12.23 -4.62 -14.73
C PRO A 221 -11.60 -5.69 -15.63
N ALA A 222 -12.38 -6.22 -16.57
CA ALA A 222 -11.91 -7.25 -17.49
C ALA A 222 -10.63 -6.80 -18.22
N GLY A 223 -9.59 -7.64 -18.19
CA GLY A 223 -8.30 -7.37 -18.83
C GLY A 223 -7.23 -6.76 -17.92
N VAL A 224 -7.58 -6.34 -16.70
CA VAL A 224 -6.61 -5.87 -15.69
C VAL A 224 -6.23 -7.02 -14.78
N SER A 225 -4.94 -7.37 -14.76
CA SER A 225 -4.38 -8.31 -13.79
C SER A 225 -3.57 -7.58 -12.73
N ILE A 226 -3.89 -7.84 -11.47
CA ILE A 226 -3.20 -7.28 -10.31
C ILE A 226 -2.16 -8.29 -9.82
N ARG A 227 -0.99 -7.79 -9.44
CA ARG A 227 0.09 -8.64 -8.89
C ARG A 227 -0.34 -9.20 -7.54
N GLU A 228 0.18 -10.38 -7.21
CA GLU A 228 -0.06 -10.99 -5.90
C GLU A 228 0.38 -10.05 -4.76
N GLY A 229 -0.47 -9.92 -3.74
CA GLY A 229 -0.27 -9.00 -2.61
C GLY A 229 -0.70 -7.55 -2.86
N LEU A 230 -1.21 -7.22 -4.04
CA LEU A 230 -1.83 -5.92 -4.33
C LEU A 230 -3.35 -6.05 -4.50
N HIS A 231 -4.05 -4.94 -4.33
CA HIS A 231 -5.49 -4.82 -4.41
C HIS A 231 -5.89 -3.77 -5.45
N TYR A 232 -6.98 -3.99 -6.17
CA TYR A 232 -7.45 -3.02 -7.16
C TYR A 232 -8.18 -1.86 -6.47
N ASN A 233 -7.78 -0.64 -6.82
CA ASN A 233 -8.49 0.57 -6.43
C ASN A 233 -8.40 1.59 -7.57
N PRO A 234 -9.54 2.01 -8.16
CA PRO A 234 -9.54 2.90 -9.32
C PRO A 234 -9.05 4.31 -9.01
N TYR A 235 -9.16 4.77 -7.76
CA TYR A 235 -8.73 6.12 -7.36
C TYR A 235 -7.23 6.17 -7.07
N PHE A 236 -6.59 5.02 -6.81
CA PHE A 236 -5.16 4.96 -6.57
C PHE A 236 -4.40 5.11 -7.90
N PRO A 237 -3.41 6.00 -8.01
CA PRO A 237 -2.58 6.11 -9.21
C PRO A 237 -1.91 4.76 -9.55
N GLY A 238 -2.10 4.28 -10.77
CA GLY A 238 -1.66 2.94 -11.23
C GLY A 238 -2.65 1.81 -10.94
N GLY A 239 -3.78 2.08 -10.28
CA GLY A 239 -4.88 1.13 -10.06
C GLY A 239 -4.63 0.00 -9.06
N ALA A 240 -3.38 -0.21 -8.61
CA ALA A 240 -3.00 -1.30 -7.72
C ALA A 240 -2.35 -0.77 -6.43
N ILE A 241 -2.96 -1.04 -5.28
CA ILE A 241 -2.53 -0.58 -3.96
C ILE A 241 -2.11 -1.76 -3.07
N ALA A 242 -1.09 -1.59 -2.24
CA ALA A 242 -0.62 -2.64 -1.31
C ALA A 242 -1.48 -2.78 -0.05
N MET A 243 -2.40 -1.84 0.18
CA MET A 243 -3.31 -1.84 1.32
C MET A 243 -4.57 -2.65 0.96
N PRO A 244 -4.99 -3.63 1.77
CA PRO A 244 -6.30 -4.26 1.59
C PRO A 244 -7.43 -3.32 2.01
N LYS A 245 -8.68 -3.71 1.70
CA LYS A 245 -9.85 -3.01 2.23
C LYS A 245 -9.91 -3.19 3.75
N MET A 246 -9.57 -2.14 4.49
CA MET A 246 -9.49 -2.17 5.96
C MET A 246 -10.83 -1.93 6.64
N LEU A 247 -11.73 -1.17 6.01
CA LEU A 247 -13.02 -0.79 6.58
C LEU A 247 -14.14 -1.55 5.88
N ASN A 248 -14.83 -2.39 6.64
CA ASN A 248 -16.05 -3.10 6.23
C ASN A 248 -17.19 -2.65 7.15
N ASP A 249 -18.44 -2.88 6.73
CA ASP A 249 -19.60 -2.62 7.57
C ASP A 249 -19.47 -3.37 8.91
N GLY A 250 -19.61 -2.64 10.02
CA GLY A 250 -19.51 -3.17 11.38
C GLY A 250 -18.09 -3.43 11.88
N ALA A 251 -17.04 -2.90 11.24
CA ALA A 251 -15.65 -3.10 11.66
C ALA A 251 -15.30 -2.44 13.02
N VAL A 252 -16.09 -1.46 13.46
CA VAL A 252 -15.89 -0.69 14.69
C VAL A 252 -17.24 -0.56 15.39
N GLU A 253 -17.27 -0.54 16.72
CA GLU A 253 -18.47 -0.17 17.50
C GLU A 253 -18.28 1.22 18.09
N TYR A 254 -19.12 2.18 17.71
CA TYR A 254 -19.03 3.54 18.25
C TYR A 254 -19.60 3.62 19.67
N GLU A 255 -18.94 4.41 20.51
CA GLU A 255 -19.36 4.67 21.90
C GLU A 255 -20.75 5.33 21.98
N ASP A 256 -21.15 6.08 20.94
CA ASP A 256 -22.43 6.78 20.86
C ASP A 256 -23.57 5.91 20.28
N GLY A 257 -23.31 4.63 19.99
CA GLY A 257 -24.30 3.66 19.53
C GLY A 257 -24.76 3.86 18.08
N ILE A 258 -24.09 4.72 17.31
CA ILE A 258 -24.41 4.94 15.90
C ILE A 258 -23.95 3.74 15.05
N PRO A 259 -24.73 3.27 14.05
CA PRO A 259 -24.36 2.11 13.26
C PRO A 259 -23.09 2.35 12.44
N ALA A 260 -22.01 1.61 12.70
CA ALA A 260 -20.75 1.75 11.99
C ALA A 260 -20.77 1.15 10.58
N THR A 261 -21.46 1.82 9.65
CA THR A 261 -21.36 1.51 8.22
C THR A 261 -20.00 1.92 7.67
N GLU A 262 -19.56 1.30 6.57
CA GLU A 262 -18.31 1.58 5.88
C GLU A 262 -18.21 3.06 5.51
N ALA A 263 -19.24 3.60 4.85
CA ALA A 263 -19.27 5.00 4.44
C ALA A 263 -19.16 5.94 5.65
N GLN A 264 -19.79 5.59 6.76
CA GLN A 264 -19.70 6.36 7.99
C GLN A 264 -18.31 6.27 8.61
N ALA A 265 -17.75 5.08 8.79
CA ALA A 265 -16.40 4.93 9.35
C ALA A 265 -15.34 5.66 8.55
N ILE A 266 -15.47 5.63 7.23
CA ILE A 266 -14.57 6.33 6.34
C ILE A 266 -14.76 7.85 6.43
N TYR A 267 -16.01 8.34 6.35
CA TYR A 267 -16.33 9.76 6.51
C TYR A 267 -15.70 10.33 7.77
N LEU A 268 -15.81 9.60 8.88
CA LEU A 268 -15.33 10.01 10.20
C LEU A 268 -13.79 9.99 10.29
N SER A 269 -13.12 9.02 9.66
CA SER A 269 -11.64 8.90 9.65
C SER A 269 -10.92 10.06 8.97
N LEU A 270 -11.64 10.93 8.26
CA LEU A 270 -11.13 12.06 7.49
C LEU A 270 -11.16 13.38 8.24
N TYR A 271 -11.66 13.38 9.47
CA TYR A 271 -11.70 14.52 10.37
C TYR A 271 -10.39 14.86 11.13
N PRO A 272 -9.24 14.19 10.93
CA PRO A 272 -7.95 14.67 11.40
C PRO A 272 -7.27 15.86 10.68
N PRO A 273 -7.77 16.59 9.63
CA PRO A 273 -7.02 17.71 9.08
C PRO A 273 -6.83 18.85 10.09
N TYR A 274 -7.61 18.87 11.18
CA TYR A 274 -7.52 19.88 12.21
C TYR A 274 -6.22 19.84 13.01
N ILE A 275 -5.64 18.66 13.24
CA ILE A 275 -4.49 18.61 14.15
C ILE A 275 -3.24 19.26 13.51
N CYS A 276 -3.25 19.43 12.19
CA CYS A 276 -2.23 20.20 11.47
C CYS A 276 -2.66 21.62 11.07
N PHE A 277 -3.75 22.15 11.63
CA PHE A 277 -4.19 23.55 11.45
C PHE A 277 -4.18 24.36 12.77
N MET A 278 -3.83 23.75 13.91
CA MET A 278 -3.59 24.46 15.18
C MET A 278 -2.17 25.06 15.29
N PHE A 279 -1.38 25.08 14.21
CA PHE A 279 -0.09 25.76 14.11
C PHE A 279 0.03 26.51 12.78
#